data_AF-A0A7X7HM27-F1
#
_entry.id   AF-A0A7X7HM27-F1
#
_cell.length_a   1.000
_cell.length_b   1.000
_cell.length_c   1.000
_cell.angle_alpha   90.00
_cell.angle_beta   90.00
_cell.angle_gamma   90.00
#
_symmetry.space_group_name_H-M   'P 1'
#
loop_
_entity.id
_entity.type
_entity.pdbx_description
1 polymer ?
#
loop_
_entity_poly.entity_id
_entity_poly.type
_entity_poly.pdbx_seq_one_letter_code
_entity_poly.pdbx_strand_id
1 'polypeptide(L)'
;MTALAEPTGKGVAGRIALLLLAATLAGCNSDKLSGNCGHQMDDFRDQYGEPQEVERFESGSFHRHTWWYWRLGLARTFTWDGAIGSCEMTDQTFAPSEERPATLPPPS
;
A
#
# COMPACT_ATOMS: atom_id res chain seq x y z
N MET A 1 38.41 46.76 -11.89
CA MET A 1 37.66 47.51 -10.86
C MET A 1 36.28 47.80 -11.44
N THR A 2 35.31 46.95 -11.12
CA THR A 2 33.85 47.19 -11.25
C THR A 2 33.46 48.18 -10.14
N ALA A 3 32.40 48.99 -10.15
CA ALA A 3 31.14 48.97 -10.89
C ALA A 3 30.52 50.38 -10.81
N LEU A 4 29.68 50.71 -11.80
CA LEU A 4 28.61 51.69 -11.67
C LEU A 4 27.38 51.00 -11.07
N ALA A 5 26.66 51.70 -10.19
CA ALA A 5 25.25 52.07 -10.38
C ALA A 5 24.54 52.34 -9.04
N GLU A 6 24.01 53.56 -8.91
CA GLU A 6 22.86 53.89 -8.05
C GLU A 6 21.57 53.37 -8.73
N PRO A 7 20.43 53.14 -8.02
CA PRO A 7 19.55 54.25 -7.65
C PRO A 7 18.81 54.10 -6.30
N THR A 8 18.40 55.26 -5.78
CA THR A 8 17.47 55.50 -4.66
C THR A 8 16.01 55.22 -5.07
N GLY A 9 15.19 54.67 -4.17
CA GLY A 9 13.72 54.61 -4.38
C GLY A 9 12.96 53.75 -3.37
N LYS A 10 12.08 54.38 -2.60
CA LYS A 10 11.34 53.88 -1.43
C LYS A 10 10.26 52.84 -1.78
N GLY A 11 10.01 51.89 -0.86
CA GLY A 11 9.00 50.84 -1.00
C GLY A 11 7.57 51.24 -0.64
N VAL A 12 6.64 50.29 -0.85
CA VAL A 12 5.58 49.86 0.09
C VAL A 12 4.87 48.65 -0.53
N ALA A 13 4.49 47.74 0.36
CA ALA A 13 3.85 46.46 0.16
C ALA A 13 2.67 46.42 -0.82
N GLY A 14 2.65 45.38 -1.65
CA GLY A 14 1.50 44.94 -2.44
C GLY A 14 1.57 43.44 -2.63
N ARG A 15 0.73 42.71 -1.89
CA ARG A 15 0.53 41.25 -1.94
C ARG A 15 0.27 40.76 -3.38
N ILE A 16 0.49 39.45 -3.60
CA ILE A 16 0.23 38.60 -4.79
C ILE A 16 1.59 38.06 -5.27
N ALA A 17 1.94 36.78 -5.11
CA ALA A 17 1.18 35.63 -5.59
C ALA A 17 1.30 34.42 -4.64
N LEU A 18 0.14 33.92 -4.20
CA LEU A 18 -0.04 32.58 -3.68
C LEU A 18 0.10 31.62 -4.87
N LEU A 19 1.20 30.87 -4.98
CA LEU A 19 1.26 29.70 -5.87
C LEU A 19 0.52 28.56 -5.15
N LEU A 20 -0.80 28.50 -5.36
CA LEU A 20 -1.63 27.35 -5.02
C LEU A 20 -1.20 26.17 -5.90
N LEU A 21 -0.21 25.41 -5.43
CA LEU A 21 0.07 24.09 -5.97
C LEU A 21 -1.03 23.14 -5.44
N ALA A 22 -2.20 23.19 -6.09
CA ALA A 22 -3.22 22.18 -5.90
C ALA A 22 -2.73 20.88 -6.56
N ALA A 23 -1.91 20.12 -5.84
CA ALA A 23 -1.70 18.72 -6.14
C ALA A 23 -3.01 18.00 -5.79
N THR A 24 -3.94 17.98 -6.72
CA THR A 24 -5.09 17.09 -6.68
C THR A 24 -4.57 15.66 -6.80
N LEU A 25 -4.19 15.07 -5.67
CA LEU A 25 -4.23 13.62 -5.48
C LEU A 25 -5.71 13.21 -5.43
N ALA A 26 -6.42 13.44 -6.54
CA ALA A 26 -7.62 12.70 -6.84
C ALA A 26 -7.15 11.30 -7.22
N GLY A 27 -6.80 10.50 -6.21
CA GLY A 27 -6.86 9.06 -6.36
C GLY A 27 -8.32 8.74 -6.67
N CYS A 28 -8.65 8.65 -7.96
CA CYS A 28 -9.85 7.94 -8.40
C CYS A 28 -9.59 6.47 -8.05
N ASN A 29 -9.77 6.12 -6.77
CA ASN A 29 -9.87 4.74 -6.36
C ASN A 29 -11.26 4.28 -6.79
N SER A 30 -11.43 4.08 -8.09
CA SER A 30 -12.48 3.20 -8.55
C SER A 30 -12.11 1.84 -8.00
N ASP A 31 -12.63 1.50 -6.82
CA ASP A 31 -12.59 0.15 -6.26
C ASP A 31 -13.15 -0.76 -7.35
N LYS A 32 -12.24 -1.33 -8.14
CA LYS A 32 -12.61 -2.19 -9.25
C LYS A 32 -13.16 -3.43 -8.59
N LEU A 33 -14.49 -3.56 -8.64
CA LEU A 33 -15.18 -4.74 -8.18
C LEU A 33 -14.64 -5.92 -9.01
N SER A 34 -13.76 -6.71 -8.39
CA SER A 34 -13.10 -7.86 -8.99
C SER A 34 -13.71 -9.14 -8.42
N GLY A 35 -13.64 -10.22 -9.20
CA GLY A 35 -13.93 -11.58 -8.73
C GLY A 35 -12.80 -12.19 -7.89
N ASN A 36 -11.73 -11.44 -7.63
CA ASN A 36 -10.57 -11.88 -6.88
C ASN A 36 -10.02 -10.78 -5.96
N CYS A 37 -9.03 -11.13 -5.15
CA CYS A 37 -8.34 -10.20 -4.24
C CYS A 37 -7.14 -9.46 -4.86
N GLY A 38 -7.02 -9.39 -6.20
CA GLY A 38 -5.82 -8.87 -6.87
C GLY A 38 -5.46 -7.44 -6.45
N HIS A 39 -6.44 -6.53 -6.44
CA HIS A 39 -6.22 -5.15 -6.01
C HIS A 39 -5.77 -5.05 -4.55
N GLN A 40 -6.43 -5.81 -3.66
CA GLN A 40 -6.10 -5.83 -2.24
C GLN A 40 -4.70 -6.42 -1.97
N MET A 41 -4.31 -7.43 -2.75
CA MET A 41 -2.97 -8.03 -2.70
C MET A 41 -1.91 -7.06 -3.20
N ASP A 42 -2.18 -6.33 -4.28
CA ASP A 42 -1.29 -5.29 -4.80
C ASP A 42 -1.12 -4.16 -3.79
N ASP A 43 -2.20 -3.63 -3.22
CA ASP A 43 -2.16 -2.58 -2.20
C ASP A 43 -1.38 -3.02 -0.95
N PHE A 44 -1.56 -4.27 -0.52
CA PHE A 44 -0.85 -4.81 0.64
C PHE A 44 0.64 -5.00 0.35
N ARG A 45 0.99 -5.45 -0.85
CA ARG A 45 2.39 -5.53 -1.31
C ARG A 45 3.02 -4.15 -1.37
N ASP A 46 2.32 -3.15 -1.90
CA ASP A 46 2.84 -1.79 -1.99
C ASP A 46 3.10 -1.20 -0.59
N GLN A 47 2.31 -1.60 0.41
CA GLN A 47 2.47 -1.16 1.79
C GLN A 47 3.60 -1.88 2.55
N TYR A 48 3.73 -3.21 2.41
CA TYR A 48 4.60 -4.05 3.25
C TYR A 48 5.77 -4.70 2.51
N GLY A 49 5.83 -4.55 1.18
CA GLY A 49 6.77 -5.24 0.30
C GLY A 49 6.35 -6.67 -0.02
N GLU A 50 7.28 -7.44 -0.57
CA GLU A 50 7.06 -8.85 -0.89
C GLU A 50 6.95 -9.70 0.38
N PRO A 51 5.98 -10.64 0.45
CA PRO A 51 5.90 -11.59 1.55
C PRO A 51 7.11 -12.54 1.55
N GLN A 52 7.49 -13.00 2.74
CA GLN A 52 8.56 -14.00 2.89
C GLN A 52 8.07 -15.39 2.48
N GLU A 53 6.78 -15.66 2.66
CA GLU A 53 6.16 -16.92 2.29
C GLU A 53 4.71 -16.70 1.85
N VAL A 54 4.26 -17.50 0.88
CA VAL A 54 2.88 -17.48 0.39
C VAL A 54 2.33 -18.89 0.39
N GLU A 55 1.30 -19.11 1.20
CA GLU A 55 0.52 -20.36 1.20
C GLU A 55 -0.70 -20.18 0.30
N ARG A 56 -1.01 -21.21 -0.49
CA ARG A 56 -2.14 -21.17 -1.42
C ARG A 56 -2.98 -22.41 -1.26
N PHE A 57 -4.28 -22.20 -1.15
CA PHE A 57 -5.28 -23.25 -1.21
C PHE A 57 -6.32 -22.89 -2.26
N GLU A 58 -6.60 -23.83 -3.16
CA GLU A 58 -7.57 -23.65 -4.24
C GLU A 58 -8.48 -24.87 -4.31
N SER A 59 -9.80 -24.63 -4.42
CA SER A 59 -10.81 -25.68 -4.55
C SER A 59 -11.98 -25.17 -5.39
N GLY A 60 -12.05 -25.59 -6.64
CA GLY A 60 -13.04 -25.06 -7.59
C GLY A 60 -12.81 -23.56 -7.82
N SER A 61 -13.83 -22.74 -7.58
CA SER A 61 -13.71 -21.28 -7.66
C SER A 61 -13.25 -20.62 -6.35
N PHE A 62 -13.13 -21.39 -5.27
CA PHE A 62 -12.65 -20.90 -3.98
C PHE A 62 -11.13 -20.84 -3.95
N HIS A 63 -10.59 -19.68 -3.61
CA HIS A 63 -9.17 -19.44 -3.44
C HIS A 63 -8.90 -18.84 -2.07
N ARG A 64 -7.80 -19.26 -1.45
CA ARG A 64 -7.28 -18.68 -0.21
C ARG A 64 -5.77 -18.57 -0.28
N HIS A 65 -5.25 -17.35 -0.21
CA HIS A 65 -3.83 -17.06 -0.16
C HIS A 65 -3.45 -16.47 1.19
N THR A 66 -2.49 -17.05 1.90
CA THR A 66 -1.93 -16.47 3.13
C THR A 66 -0.54 -15.95 2.85
N TRP A 67 -0.35 -14.65 3.02
CA TRP A 67 0.93 -13.97 2.86
C TRP A 67 1.56 -13.75 4.23
N TRP A 68 2.76 -14.26 4.42
CA TRP A 68 3.47 -14.23 5.69
C TRP A 68 4.65 -13.26 5.65
N TYR A 69 4.67 -12.35 6.61
CA TYR A 69 5.72 -11.36 6.85
C TYR A 69 6.32 -11.62 8.24
N TRP A 70 7.08 -12.71 8.35
CA TRP A 70 7.70 -13.19 9.60
C TRP A 70 8.42 -12.09 10.37
N ARG A 71 9.25 -11.30 9.69
CA ARG A 71 10.03 -10.22 10.30
C ARG A 71 9.20 -9.04 10.78
N LEU A 72 7.95 -8.93 10.30
CA LEU A 72 7.00 -7.92 10.75
C LEU A 72 6.03 -8.44 11.82
N GLY A 73 6.00 -9.77 12.05
CA GLY A 73 5.02 -10.37 12.95
C GLY A 73 3.59 -10.27 12.40
N LEU A 74 3.42 -10.33 11.08
CA LEU A 74 2.16 -10.09 10.39
C LEU A 74 1.90 -11.17 9.32
N ALA A 75 0.64 -11.57 9.19
CA ALA A 75 0.16 -12.28 8.03
C ALA A 75 -1.22 -11.79 7.61
N ARG A 76 -1.48 -11.84 6.31
CA ARG A 76 -2.79 -11.55 5.73
C ARG A 76 -3.27 -12.71 4.91
N THR A 77 -4.48 -13.16 5.19
CA THR A 77 -5.20 -14.16 4.40
C THR A 77 -6.19 -13.46 3.48
N PHE A 78 -6.07 -13.69 2.18
CA PHE A 78 -6.96 -13.23 1.13
C PHE A 78 -7.82 -14.40 0.67
N THR A 79 -9.15 -14.26 0.71
CA THR A 79 -10.10 -15.31 0.29
C THR A 79 -11.07 -14.76 -0.74
N TRP A 80 -11.36 -15.51 -1.81
CA TRP A 80 -12.36 -15.13 -2.81
C TRP A 80 -12.95 -16.36 -3.51
N ASP A 81 -14.12 -16.22 -4.14
CA ASP A 81 -14.85 -17.33 -4.78
C ASP A 81 -15.22 -17.09 -6.26
N GLY A 82 -14.73 -15.99 -6.85
CA GLY A 82 -15.02 -15.60 -8.23
C GLY A 82 -16.18 -14.61 -8.38
N ALA A 83 -17.02 -14.43 -7.35
CA ALA A 83 -18.11 -13.47 -7.40
C ALA A 83 -17.62 -12.02 -7.27
N ILE A 84 -18.33 -11.10 -7.91
CA ILE A 84 -17.99 -9.67 -7.87
C ILE A 84 -18.01 -9.18 -6.41
N GLY A 85 -16.87 -8.67 -5.94
CA GLY A 85 -16.74 -8.17 -4.57
C GLY A 85 -16.61 -9.28 -3.52
N SER A 86 -16.26 -10.51 -3.91
CA SER A 86 -16.09 -11.64 -2.99
C SER A 86 -14.79 -11.63 -2.18
N CYS A 87 -13.95 -10.60 -2.34
CA CYS A 87 -12.67 -10.58 -1.64
C CYS A 87 -12.87 -10.31 -0.15
N GLU A 88 -12.43 -11.26 0.68
CA GLU A 88 -12.34 -11.16 2.13
C GLU A 88 -10.87 -11.16 2.56
N MET A 89 -10.54 -10.32 3.55
CA MET A 89 -9.21 -10.24 4.14
C MET A 89 -9.27 -10.47 5.64
N THR A 90 -8.40 -11.34 6.15
CA THR A 90 -8.21 -11.54 7.59
C THR A 90 -6.74 -11.35 7.95
N ASP A 91 -6.48 -10.58 9.01
CA ASP A 91 -5.14 -10.35 9.53
C ASP A 91 -4.86 -11.21 10.76
N GLN A 92 -3.61 -11.67 10.85
CA GLN A 92 -3.05 -12.32 12.02
C GLN A 92 -1.74 -11.64 12.41
N THR A 93 -1.58 -11.37 13.70
CA THR A 93 -0.32 -10.85 14.26
C THR A 93 0.33 -11.87 15.19
N PHE A 94 1.66 -11.85 15.24
CA PHE A 94 2.48 -12.75 16.06
C PHE A 94 3.84 -12.09 16.37
N ALA A 95 4.66 -12.73 17.22
CA ALA A 95 5.98 -12.22 17.53
C ALA A 95 6.90 -12.27 16.29
N PRO A 96 7.59 -11.17 15.92
CA PRO A 96 8.47 -11.17 14.76
C PRO A 96 9.59 -12.21 14.84
N SER A 97 9.95 -12.79 13.70
CA SER A 97 11.02 -13.77 13.55
C SER A 97 11.68 -13.68 12.16
N GLU A 98 12.94 -14.09 12.05
CA GLU A 98 13.65 -14.12 10.77
C GLU A 98 13.07 -15.16 9.79
N GLU A 99 12.56 -16.26 10.34
CA GLU A 99 11.98 -17.39 9.62
C GLU A 99 10.63 -17.80 10.19
N ARG A 100 9.94 -18.72 9.51
CA ARG A 100 8.67 -19.30 9.97
C ARG A 100 8.83 -19.89 11.38
N PRO A 101 8.02 -19.46 12.38
CA PRO A 101 8.03 -20.07 13.70
C PRO A 101 7.71 -21.57 13.63
N ALA A 102 8.53 -22.41 14.25
CA ALA A 102 8.32 -23.86 14.32
C ALA A 102 7.01 -24.26 15.04
N THR A 103 6.37 -23.33 15.75
CA THR A 103 5.08 -23.51 16.43
C THR A 103 3.88 -23.42 15.50
N LEU A 104 4.05 -22.87 14.28
CA LEU A 104 2.97 -22.85 13.29
C LEU A 104 2.89 -24.20 12.57
N PRO A 105 1.68 -24.71 12.27
CA PRO A 105 1.53 -25.91 11.46
C PRO A 105 2.21 -25.70 10.09
N PRO A 106 2.68 -26.76 9.42
CA PRO A 106 3.25 -26.65 8.08
C PRO A 106 2.21 -26.09 7.08
N PRO A 107 2.66 -25.50 5.97
CA PRO A 107 1.76 -25.06 4.92
C PRO A 107 0.96 -26.26 4.40
N SER A 108 -0.35 -26.07 4.22
CA SER A 108 -1.27 -27.10 3.70
C SER A 108 -1.27 -27.17 2.19
#